data_AF-A0A482VX23-F1
#
_entry.id   AF-A0A482VX23-F1
#
_cell.length_a   1.000
_cell.length_b   1.000
_cell.length_c   1.000
_cell.angle_alpha   90.00
_cell.angle_beta   90.00
_cell.angle_gamma   90.00
#
_symmetry.space_group_name_H-M   'P 1'
#
loop_
_entity.id
_entity.type
_entity.pdbx_description
1 polymer ?
#
loop_
_entity_poly.entity_id
_entity_poly.type
_entity_poly.pdbx_seq_one_letter_code
_entity_poly.pdbx_strand_id
1 'polypeptide(L)'
;DYFECFACKEMDNCKHDYDYIVVGAGSAGSIIARRLIEDKKIKVLLIEAGSRGNSLLDIPAMGPLLQNSIYDWQYRTVPQKEACLGLEKKVSNCICRGKIMKSN
;
A
#
# COMPACT_ATOMS: atom_id res chain seq x y z
N ASP A 1 4.79 4.53 -21.66
CA ASP A 1 3.72 4.13 -20.75
C ASP A 1 3.85 2.64 -20.43
N TYR A 2 4.42 2.28 -19.29
CA TYR A 2 4.76 0.89 -18.89
C TYR A 2 4.19 0.51 -17.51
N PHE A 3 3.24 1.31 -17.00
CA PHE A 3 2.52 1.02 -15.77
C PHE A 3 1.04 0.85 -16.13
N GLU A 4 0.65 -0.35 -16.53
CA GLU A 4 -0.75 -0.74 -16.45
C GLU A 4 -1.05 -1.06 -14.98
N CYS A 5 -1.68 -0.09 -14.31
CA CYS A 5 -2.23 -0.28 -12.98
C CYS A 5 -3.52 -1.07 -13.13
N PHE A 6 -3.44 -2.40 -13.05
CA PHE A 6 -4.61 -3.25 -12.93
C PHE A 6 -5.26 -3.02 -11.56
N ALA A 7 -6.10 -1.99 -11.47
CA ALA A 7 -7.15 -1.98 -10.47
C ALA A 7 -8.11 -3.15 -10.82
N CYS A 8 -8.42 -4.00 -9.85
CA CYS A 8 -9.28 -5.19 -9.95
C CYS A 8 -10.73 -4.89 -10.42
N LYS A 9 -10.93 -4.32 -11.60
CA LYS A 9 -12.25 -4.17 -12.23
C LYS A 9 -12.44 -5.05 -13.47
N GLU A 10 -11.37 -5.61 -14.03
CA GLU A 10 -11.47 -6.54 -15.15
C GLU A 10 -10.60 -7.77 -14.89
N MET A 11 -11.16 -8.77 -14.22
CA MET A 11 -10.49 -10.05 -13.95
C MET A 11 -11.08 -11.19 -14.79
N ASP A 12 -11.64 -10.87 -15.96
CA ASP A 12 -12.26 -11.85 -16.87
C ASP A 12 -11.29 -12.45 -17.91
N ASN A 13 -10.00 -12.13 -17.88
CA ASN A 13 -8.96 -12.86 -18.62
C ASN A 13 -7.56 -12.60 -18.03
N CYS A 14 -7.25 -13.16 -16.87
CA CYS A 14 -5.86 -13.21 -16.38
C CYS A 14 -5.07 -14.30 -17.13
N LYS A 15 -4.82 -14.08 -18.43
CA LYS A 15 -4.00 -14.94 -19.31
C LYS A 15 -2.69 -14.25 -19.69
N HIS A 16 -2.09 -13.54 -18.75
CA HIS A 16 -0.80 -12.89 -18.95
C HIS A 16 0.22 -13.51 -18.03
N ASP A 17 1.25 -14.10 -18.64
CA ASP A 17 2.42 -14.58 -17.92
C ASP A 17 3.27 -13.37 -17.50
N TYR A 18 3.61 -13.33 -16.21
CA TYR A 18 4.51 -12.35 -15.61
C TYR A 18 5.74 -13.06 -15.06
N ASP A 19 6.90 -12.43 -15.19
CA ASP A 19 8.15 -12.97 -14.65
C ASP A 19 8.23 -12.71 -13.13
N TYR A 20 7.70 -11.58 -12.68
CA TYR A 20 7.68 -11.20 -11.27
C TYR A 20 6.33 -10.61 -10.86
N ILE A 21 5.91 -10.94 -9.64
CA ILE A 21 4.74 -10.35 -8.98
C ILE A 21 5.22 -9.63 -7.73
N VAL A 22 5.02 -8.31 -7.69
CA VAL A 22 5.32 -7.47 -6.53
C VAL A 22 4.01 -7.16 -5.81
N VAL A 23 3.93 -7.55 -4.54
CA VAL A 23 2.74 -7.31 -3.71
C VAL A 23 3.04 -6.16 -2.74
N GLY A 24 2.28 -5.08 -2.88
CA GLY A 24 2.38 -3.83 -2.14
C GLY A 24 3.19 -2.77 -2.87
N ALA A 25 2.54 -1.70 -3.34
CA ALA A 25 3.14 -0.50 -3.92
C ALA A 25 3.56 0.55 -2.86
N GLY A 26 4.02 0.07 -1.69
CA GLY A 26 4.61 0.92 -0.66
C GLY A 26 5.99 1.45 -1.05
N SER A 27 6.73 2.03 -0.09
CA SER A 27 8.05 2.62 -0.33
C SER A 27 9.05 1.65 -0.97
N ALA A 28 9.07 0.39 -0.53
CA ALA A 28 9.97 -0.62 -1.07
C ALA A 28 9.46 -1.19 -2.41
N GLY A 29 8.20 -1.65 -2.45
CA GLY A 29 7.66 -2.33 -3.62
C GLY A 29 7.60 -1.44 -4.87
N SER A 30 7.31 -0.15 -4.72
CA SER A 30 7.36 0.81 -5.83
C SER A 30 8.76 0.93 -6.45
N ILE A 31 9.82 0.95 -5.62
CA ILE A 31 11.20 1.04 -6.11
C ILE A 31 11.63 -0.29 -6.74
N ILE A 32 11.32 -1.42 -6.11
CA ILE A 32 11.64 -2.75 -6.65
C ILE A 32 10.97 -2.95 -8.01
N ALA A 33 9.66 -2.68 -8.11
CA ALA A 33 8.94 -2.74 -9.38
C ALA A 33 9.57 -1.82 -10.43
N ARG A 34 9.92 -0.58 -10.05
CA ARG A 34 10.59 0.38 -10.95
C ARG A 34 11.94 -0.11 -11.46
N ARG A 35 12.74 -0.79 -10.62
CA ARG A 35 14.04 -1.35 -11.01
C ARG A 35 13.90 -2.56 -11.91
N LEU A 36 12.96 -3.46 -11.63
CA LEU A 36 12.73 -4.66 -12.44
C LEU A 36 12.33 -4.30 -13.89
N ILE A 37 11.50 -3.27 -14.07
CA ILE A 37 11.08 -2.82 -15.40
C ILE A 37 12.15 -2.02 -16.17
N GLU A 38 13.33 -1.75 -15.57
CA GLU A 38 14.46 -1.16 -16.32
C GLU A 38 14.94 -2.12 -17.43
N ASP A 39 14.82 -3.44 -17.20
CA ASP A 39 14.95 -4.44 -18.26
C ASP A 39 13.59 -4.63 -18.97
N LYS A 40 13.52 -4.15 -20.22
CA LYS A 40 12.30 -4.20 -21.05
C LYS A 40 11.83 -5.61 -21.41
N LYS A 41 12.65 -6.64 -21.16
CA LYS A 41 12.27 -8.03 -21.39
C LYS A 41 11.44 -8.61 -20.24
N ILE A 42 11.48 -8.00 -19.07
CA ILE A 42 10.82 -8.48 -17.86
C ILE A 42 9.41 -7.90 -17.76
N LYS A 43 8.43 -8.77 -17.55
CA LYS A 43 7.04 -8.40 -17.24
C LYS A 43 6.82 -8.47 -15.74
N VAL A 44 6.41 -7.35 -15.14
CA VAL A 44 6.17 -7.24 -13.71
C VAL A 44 4.71 -6.88 -13.45
N LEU A 45 4.05 -7.66 -12.60
CA LEU A 45 2.74 -7.32 -12.05
C LEU A 45 2.92 -6.68 -10.68
N LEU A 46 2.46 -5.44 -10.50
CA LEU A 46 2.43 -4.76 -9.21
C LEU A 46 0.99 -4.75 -8.68
N ILE A 47 0.77 -5.34 -7.51
CA ILE A 47 -0.54 -5.40 -6.85
C ILE A 47 -0.52 -4.50 -5.63
N GLU A 48 -1.49 -3.60 -5.51
CA GLU A 48 -1.67 -2.75 -4.33
C GLU A 48 -3.12 -2.80 -3.88
N ALA A 49 -3.34 -2.98 -2.58
CA ALA A 49 -4.69 -3.07 -2.02
C ALA A 49 -5.37 -1.70 -1.91
N GLY A 50 -4.55 -0.64 -1.79
CA GLY A 50 -5.01 0.74 -1.75
C GLY A 50 -5.40 1.33 -3.09
N SER A 51 -6.10 2.46 -3.02
CA SER A 51 -6.37 3.28 -4.20
C SER A 51 -5.11 4.02 -4.66
N ARG A 52 -5.19 4.67 -5.82
CA ARG A 52 -4.20 5.67 -6.21
C ARG A 52 -4.31 6.88 -5.29
N GLY A 53 -3.16 7.44 -4.90
CA GLY A 53 -3.08 8.70 -4.15
C GLY A 53 -3.74 9.86 -4.89
N ASN A 54 -4.22 10.84 -4.13
CA ASN A 54 -4.69 12.12 -4.63
C ASN A 54 -3.89 13.25 -3.95
N SER A 55 -3.97 14.46 -4.49
CA SER A 55 -3.17 15.61 -4.06
C SER A 55 -3.41 16.06 -2.61
N LEU A 56 -4.53 15.69 -2.00
CA LEU A 56 -4.78 16.01 -0.59
C LEU A 56 -3.83 15.24 0.33
N LEU A 57 -3.38 14.06 -0.09
CA LEU A 57 -2.49 13.20 0.69
C LEU A 57 -1.03 13.65 0.66
N ASP A 58 -0.69 14.54 -0.26
CA ASP A 58 0.63 15.16 -0.35
C ASP A 58 0.81 16.30 0.65
N ILE A 59 -0.29 16.80 1.25
CA ILE A 59 -0.26 17.84 2.29
C ILE A 59 0.17 17.20 3.62
N PRO A 60 1.38 17.51 4.16
CA PRO A 60 1.88 16.83 5.36
C PRO A 60 0.98 17.00 6.59
N ALA A 61 0.31 18.15 6.70
CA ALA A 61 -0.60 18.45 7.80
C ALA A 61 -1.83 17.53 7.83
N MET A 62 -2.19 16.86 6.73
CA MET A 62 -3.30 15.91 6.69
C MET A 62 -2.94 14.55 7.31
N GLY A 63 -1.65 14.23 7.51
CA GLY A 63 -1.19 12.92 7.98
C GLY A 63 -1.95 12.35 9.20
N PRO A 64 -2.17 13.12 10.28
CA PRO A 64 -2.93 12.64 11.44
C PRO A 64 -4.38 12.24 11.12
N LEU A 65 -5.02 12.92 10.15
CA LEU A 65 -6.41 12.65 9.74
C LEU A 65 -6.54 11.37 8.90
N LEU A 66 -5.43 10.86 8.36
CA LEU A 66 -5.43 9.64 7.55
C LEU A 66 -5.45 8.36 8.40
N GLN A 67 -5.10 8.46 9.68
CA GLN A 67 -5.13 7.33 10.60
C GLN A 67 -6.56 6.85 10.79
N ASN A 68 -6.79 5.54 10.82
CA ASN A 68 -8.13 4.95 10.89
C ASN A 68 -9.07 5.35 9.74
N SER A 69 -8.56 5.87 8.63
CA SER A 69 -9.34 6.17 7.42
C SER A 69 -9.30 5.01 6.42
N ILE A 70 -9.94 5.20 5.25
CA ILE A 70 -9.86 4.25 4.13
C ILE A 70 -8.43 4.07 3.58
N TYR A 71 -7.54 5.05 3.82
CA TYR A 71 -6.13 5.03 3.37
C TYR A 71 -5.19 4.31 4.35
N ASP A 72 -5.73 3.79 5.45
CA ASP A 72 -5.02 3.04 6.47
C ASP A 72 -5.53 1.59 6.48
N TRP A 73 -4.68 0.67 6.92
CA TRP A 73 -5.09 -0.71 7.19
C TRP A 73 -5.85 -0.85 8.52
N GLN A 74 -5.77 0.17 9.38
CA GLN A 74 -6.51 0.24 10.64
C GLN A 74 -6.20 -0.94 11.56
N TYR A 75 -4.93 -1.39 11.58
CA TYR A 75 -4.51 -2.51 12.40
C TYR A 75 -4.66 -2.17 13.89
N ARG A 76 -5.11 -3.18 14.64
CA ARG A 76 -5.26 -3.12 16.09
C ARG A 76 -4.37 -4.16 16.73
N THR A 77 -3.66 -3.77 17.78
CA THR A 77 -2.84 -4.73 18.52
C THR A 77 -3.73 -5.59 19.41
N VAL A 78 -3.25 -6.78 19.75
CA VAL A 78 -3.72 -7.47 20.96
C VAL A 78 -3.27 -6.69 22.21
N PRO A 79 -3.87 -6.92 23.39
CA PRO A 79 -3.41 -6.31 24.64
C PRO A 79 -1.92 -6.55 24.86
N GLN A 80 -1.17 -5.48 25.08
CA GLN A 80 0.27 -5.52 25.28
C GLN A 80 0.59 -5.62 26.78
N LYS A 81 1.58 -6.45 27.16
CA LYS A 81 1.98 -6.60 28.57
C LYS A 81 2.80 -5.40 29.05
N GLU A 82 3.75 -4.97 28.21
CA GLU A 82 4.80 -4.00 28.54
C GLU A 82 4.70 -2.69 27.73
N ALA A 83 3.75 -2.60 26.81
CA ALA A 83 3.51 -1.40 25.99
C ALA A 83 2.06 -0.91 26.13
N CYS A 84 1.75 0.26 25.58
CA CYS A 84 0.39 0.82 25.57
C CYS A 84 -0.23 1.00 26.97
N LEU A 85 0.59 1.20 28.02
CA LEU A 85 0.13 1.23 29.41
C LEU A 85 -0.88 2.35 29.70
N GLY A 86 -0.84 3.45 28.93
CA GLY A 86 -1.79 4.56 29.02
C GLY A 86 -3.01 4.43 28.12
N LEU A 87 -3.14 3.34 27.35
CA LEU A 87 -4.28 3.10 26.46
C LEU A 87 -5.30 2.16 27.10
N GLU A 88 -6.57 2.32 26.74
CA GLU A 88 -7.64 1.44 27.21
C GLU A 88 -7.32 -0.03 26.87
N LYS A 89 -7.41 -0.91 27.87
CA LYS A 89 -7.11 -2.36 27.74
C LYS A 89 -5.70 -2.66 27.21
N LYS A 90 -4.76 -1.69 27.25
CA LYS A 90 -3.41 -1.80 26.69
C LYS A 90 -3.41 -2.17 25.19
N VAL A 91 -4.39 -1.70 24.45
CA VAL A 91 -4.54 -1.96 23.00
C VAL A 91 -4.25 -0.66 22.22
N SER A 92 -3.37 -0.74 21.22
CA SER A 92 -3.20 0.35 20.26
C SER A 92 -4.14 0.17 19.08
N ASN A 93 -4.92 1.22 18.80
CA ASN A 93 -5.76 1.35 17.61
C ASN A 93 -5.12 2.24 16.54
N CYS A 94 -3.85 2.60 16.71
CA CYS A 94 -3.13 3.49 15.80
C CYS A 94 -1.81 2.83 15.39
N ILE A 95 -1.94 1.73 14.64
CA ILE A 95 -0.81 1.12 13.95
C ILE A 95 -0.91 1.53 12.49
N CYS A 96 -0.30 2.69 12.19
CA CYS A 96 -0.37 3.29 10.86
C CYS A 96 0.32 2.40 9.83
N ARG A 97 -0.46 1.87 8.89
CA ARG A 97 0.05 1.25 7.67
C ARG A 97 -0.72 1.82 6.50
N GLY A 98 -0.01 2.52 5.63
CA GLY A 98 -0.60 3.06 4.41
C GLY A 98 -1.18 1.92 3.55
N LYS A 99 -2.41 2.13 3.09
CA LYS A 99 -3.10 1.30 2.12
C LYS A 99 -3.38 2.18 0.91
N ILE A 100 -2.30 2.52 0.19
CA ILE A 100 -2.35 3.45 -0.93
C ILE A 100 -1.13 3.31 -1.82
N MET A 101 -1.35 3.43 -3.13
CA MET A 101 -0.28 3.62 -4.11
C MET A 101 0.14 5.09 -4.13
N LYS A 102 1.42 5.37 -3.95
CA LYS A 102 1.94 6.73 -4.15
C LYS A 102 1.77 7.14 -5.61
N SER A 103 1.11 8.29 -5.84
CA SER A 103 1.15 8.95 -7.13
C SER A 103 2.49 9.68 -7.21
N ASN A 104 3.31 9.36 -8.21
CA ASN A 104 4.39 10.24 -8.65
C ASN A 104 3.83 11.27 -9.62
#